data_AF-A0A7V3T5N7-F1
#
_entry.id   AF-A0A7V3T5N7-F1
#
_cell.length_a   1.000
_cell.length_b   1.000
_cell.length_c   1.000
_cell.angle_alpha   90.00
_cell.angle_beta   90.00
_cell.angle_gamma   90.00
#
_symmetry.space_group_name_H-M   'P 1'
#
loop_
_entity.id
_entity.type
_entity.pdbx_description
1 polymer ?
#
loop_
_entity_poly.entity_id
_entity_poly.type
_entity_poly.pdbx_seq_one_letter_code
_entity_poly.pdbx_strand_id
1 'polypeptide(L)'
;MLHVRFSCGALSRGAVMLFCSAALTARAWDYEGHRIVTELALSTLPADFPAFTLSAGARERIAFLSGEPDRWRNTVDLPFRHANEPDHYIDLDDLPLFGLDPDSVSPFRYEFMAQLVQGRLARPTNFPPIDPLKNADKTRELVGFLPWTITEWHAKLKSAFGYLRAFQEHGGTADEIANAQANVVYAMGVLSHFVADAAQPLHTTKHYNGWVGPNPHGYTTNRSFHRWIDAGFIQKTGMRAQPLRSRLRPARVLADPRWPGLSTNIFPAMMAYVQETARLVEPLYRLEKARRLSSYE
;
A
#
# COMPACT_ATOMS: atom_id res chain seq x y z
N MET A 1 21.88 0.35 14.00
CA MET A 1 22.31 -1.06 13.93
C MET A 1 22.92 -1.42 15.27
N LEU A 2 22.14 -2.04 16.18
CA LEU A 2 22.64 -2.42 17.50
C LEU A 2 23.48 -3.70 17.34
N HIS A 3 24.79 -3.55 17.20
CA HIS A 3 25.69 -4.67 17.45
C HIS A 3 25.74 -4.90 18.95
N VAL A 4 24.98 -5.88 19.43
CA VAL A 4 25.09 -6.37 20.82
C VAL A 4 26.41 -7.13 20.92
N ARG A 5 27.50 -6.40 21.23
CA ARG A 5 28.72 -6.99 21.78
C ARG A 5 28.50 -7.11 23.28
N PHE A 6 28.48 -8.33 23.81
CA PHE A 6 28.57 -8.52 25.25
C PHE A 6 29.95 -8.05 25.71
N SER A 7 30.00 -7.04 26.57
CA SER A 7 31.16 -6.73 27.38
C SER A 7 30.68 -6.36 28.77
N CYS A 8 31.14 -7.16 29.73
CA CYS A 8 30.96 -6.95 31.16
C CYS A 8 31.82 -5.75 31.59
N GLY A 9 31.24 -4.81 32.34
CA GLY A 9 32.04 -3.88 33.14
C GLY A 9 31.56 -2.42 33.19
N ALA A 10 31.12 -2.04 34.40
CA ALA A 10 31.11 -0.73 35.04
C ALA A 10 30.12 0.38 34.58
N LEU A 11 29.29 0.77 35.56
CA LEU A 11 28.38 1.91 35.56
C LEU A 11 29.13 3.26 35.52
N SER A 12 28.57 4.21 34.77
CA SER A 12 28.73 5.64 35.08
C SER A 12 27.42 6.40 34.79
N ARG A 13 27.02 7.22 35.76
CA ARG A 13 25.83 8.09 35.74
C ARG A 13 26.12 9.30 34.85
N GLY A 14 25.22 9.61 33.92
CA GLY A 14 25.27 10.80 33.06
C GLY A 14 23.89 11.44 32.92
N ALA A 15 23.84 12.76 33.05
CA ALA A 15 22.64 13.58 33.19
C ALA A 15 21.68 13.53 32.00
N VAL A 16 20.37 13.50 32.29
CA VAL A 16 19.29 13.64 31.31
C VAL A 16 19.12 15.13 30.98
N MET A 17 19.63 15.57 29.83
CA MET A 17 19.21 16.83 29.22
C MET A 17 17.84 16.62 28.56
N LEU A 18 16.80 17.25 29.13
CA LEU A 18 15.48 17.36 28.51
C LEU A 18 15.60 18.25 27.27
N PHE A 19 15.74 17.65 26.09
CA PHE A 19 15.48 18.34 24.84
C PHE A 19 13.97 18.46 24.68
N CYS A 20 13.42 19.66 24.91
CA CYS A 20 12.09 20.03 24.44
C CYS A 20 12.09 20.02 22.91
N SER A 21 11.84 18.86 22.32
CA SER A 21 11.47 18.76 20.91
C SER A 21 10.11 19.40 20.76
N ALA A 22 10.05 20.62 20.24
CA ALA A 22 8.83 21.14 19.65
C ALA A 22 8.41 20.10 18.60
N ALA A 23 7.34 19.37 18.88
CA ALA A 23 6.74 18.43 17.95
C ALA A 23 6.26 19.25 16.76
N LEU A 24 7.12 19.35 15.73
CA LEU A 24 6.66 19.55 14.38
C LEU A 24 5.60 18.47 14.18
N THR A 25 4.34 18.88 14.02
CA THR A 25 3.24 18.02 13.61
C THR A 25 3.57 17.50 12.22
N ALA A 26 4.44 16.51 12.18
CA ALA A 26 4.80 15.76 10.99
C ALA A 26 3.49 15.24 10.41
N ARG A 27 3.35 15.46 9.10
CA ARG A 27 2.11 15.39 8.35
C ARG A 27 1.50 13.98 8.37
N ALA A 28 0.78 13.64 9.44
CA ALA A 28 0.06 12.38 9.61
C ALA A 28 -1.27 12.34 8.83
N TRP A 29 -1.41 13.14 7.78
CA TRP A 29 -2.70 13.46 7.16
C TRP A 29 -3.06 12.51 6.00
N ASP A 30 -2.07 11.87 5.38
CA ASP A 30 -2.24 10.84 4.34
C ASP A 30 -2.87 9.54 4.90
N TYR A 31 -2.64 9.32 6.19
CA TYR A 31 -3.07 8.14 6.93
C TYR A 31 -4.60 7.98 7.06
N GLU A 32 -5.37 9.07 7.05
CA GLU A 32 -6.82 9.02 7.29
C GLU A 32 -7.55 8.21 6.22
N GLY A 33 -7.15 8.30 4.95
CA GLY A 33 -7.72 7.51 3.86
C GLY A 33 -7.54 6.01 4.08
N HIS A 34 -6.30 5.58 4.35
CA HIS A 34 -6.00 4.18 4.67
C HIS A 34 -6.80 3.67 5.87
N ARG A 35 -6.91 4.50 6.90
CA ARG A 35 -7.63 4.16 8.12
C ARG A 35 -9.13 3.98 7.84
N ILE A 36 -9.74 4.87 7.07
CA ILE A 36 -11.15 4.75 6.64
C ILE A 36 -11.38 3.43 5.89
N VAL A 37 -10.57 3.14 4.88
CA VAL A 37 -10.69 1.88 4.09
C VAL A 37 -10.52 0.66 5.00
N THR A 38 -9.57 0.69 5.93
CA THR A 38 -9.31 -0.40 6.87
C THR A 38 -10.47 -0.62 7.84
N GLU A 39 -11.01 0.44 8.44
CA GLU A 39 -12.17 0.37 9.33
C GLU A 39 -13.42 -0.14 8.60
N LEU A 40 -13.62 0.26 7.34
CA LEU A 40 -14.69 -0.24 6.48
C LEU A 40 -14.52 -1.74 6.21
N ALA A 41 -13.32 -2.19 5.82
CA ALA A 41 -13.03 -3.61 5.61
C ALA A 41 -13.29 -4.44 6.88
N LEU A 42 -12.76 -4.01 8.03
CA LEU A 42 -12.98 -4.66 9.33
C LEU A 42 -14.45 -4.71 9.73
N SER A 43 -15.27 -3.74 9.30
CA SER A 43 -16.72 -3.71 9.58
C SER A 43 -17.53 -4.73 8.77
N THR A 44 -16.93 -5.31 7.73
CA THR A 44 -17.59 -6.27 6.85
C THR A 44 -17.16 -7.72 7.08
N LEU A 45 -16.16 -7.94 7.95
CA LEU A 45 -15.70 -9.30 8.28
C LEU A 45 -16.86 -10.17 8.79
N PRO A 46 -16.91 -11.46 8.40
CA PRO A 46 -17.92 -12.40 8.88
C PRO A 46 -17.93 -12.53 10.41
N ALA A 47 -19.09 -12.88 10.99
CA ALA A 47 -19.23 -13.03 12.44
C ALA A 47 -18.43 -14.21 13.02
N ASP A 48 -18.11 -15.20 12.19
CA ASP A 48 -17.28 -16.36 12.49
C ASP A 48 -15.78 -16.12 12.25
N PHE A 49 -15.37 -14.89 11.89
CA PHE A 49 -13.97 -14.53 11.77
C PHE A 49 -13.28 -14.61 13.15
N PRO A 50 -11.98 -15.02 13.25
CA PRO A 50 -11.32 -15.27 14.52
C PRO A 50 -11.48 -14.13 15.54
N ALA A 51 -12.16 -14.42 16.66
CA ALA A 51 -12.64 -13.42 17.63
C ALA A 51 -11.56 -12.45 18.14
N PHE A 52 -10.31 -12.89 18.27
CA PHE A 52 -9.21 -12.02 18.72
C PHE A 52 -9.00 -10.81 17.80
N THR A 53 -9.24 -10.96 16.50
CA THR A 53 -9.11 -9.88 15.51
C THR A 53 -10.29 -8.89 15.55
N LEU A 54 -11.43 -9.32 16.09
CA LEU A 54 -12.65 -8.51 16.20
C LEU A 54 -12.71 -7.68 17.49
N SER A 55 -11.79 -7.91 18.43
CA SER A 55 -11.67 -7.11 19.65
C SER A 55 -11.43 -5.62 19.31
N ALA A 56 -11.91 -4.71 20.17
CA ALA A 56 -11.71 -3.28 19.96
C ALA A 56 -10.22 -2.89 19.85
N GLY A 57 -9.37 -3.50 20.68
CA GLY A 57 -7.92 -3.27 20.64
C GLY A 57 -7.26 -3.79 19.36
N ALA A 58 -7.63 -4.97 18.86
CA ALA A 58 -7.10 -5.49 17.61
C ALA A 58 -7.57 -4.65 16.41
N ARG A 59 -8.85 -4.29 16.35
CA ARG A 59 -9.38 -3.42 15.29
C ARG A 59 -8.65 -2.08 15.24
N GLU A 60 -8.42 -1.47 16.40
CA GLU A 60 -7.66 -0.23 16.47
C GLU A 60 -6.21 -0.44 16.01
N ARG A 61 -5.57 -1.51 16.47
CA ARG A 61 -4.19 -1.80 16.07
C ARG A 61 -4.06 -2.00 14.56
N ILE A 62 -4.99 -2.72 13.94
CA ILE A 62 -5.03 -2.93 12.48
C ILE A 62 -5.20 -1.59 11.76
N ALA A 63 -6.14 -0.74 12.21
CA ALA A 63 -6.36 0.59 11.66
C ALA A 63 -5.12 1.49 11.84
N PHE A 64 -4.42 1.44 12.98
CA PHE A 64 -3.16 2.15 13.18
C PHE A 64 -2.06 1.71 12.20
N LEU A 65 -1.95 0.39 12.00
CA LEU A 65 -0.94 -0.23 11.15
C LEU A 65 -1.19 -0.01 9.66
N SER A 66 -2.39 0.41 9.25
CA SER A 66 -2.64 0.77 7.86
C SER A 66 -1.91 2.02 7.40
N GLY A 67 -1.28 2.78 8.31
CA GLY A 67 -0.35 3.86 7.96
C GLY A 67 1.12 3.47 8.05
N GLU A 68 1.42 2.23 8.44
CA GLU A 68 2.79 1.81 8.74
C GLU A 68 3.70 1.85 7.50
N PRO A 69 3.28 1.39 6.31
CA PRO A 69 4.13 1.48 5.11
C PRO A 69 4.49 2.91 4.71
N ASP A 70 3.59 3.88 4.87
CA ASP A 70 3.97 5.29 4.63
C ASP A 70 4.91 5.84 5.70
N ARG A 71 4.80 5.37 6.95
CA ARG A 71 5.75 5.77 7.99
C ARG A 71 7.16 5.27 7.70
N TRP A 72 7.33 4.18 6.95
CA TRP A 72 8.64 3.69 6.53
C TRP A 72 9.38 4.68 5.62
N ARG A 73 8.65 5.55 4.91
CA ARG A 73 9.20 6.63 4.09
C ARG A 73 9.93 7.72 4.89
N ASN A 74 9.75 7.76 6.22
CA ASN A 74 10.50 8.66 7.09
C ASN A 74 12.00 8.29 7.17
N THR A 75 12.38 7.09 6.71
CA THR A 75 13.77 6.67 6.62
C THR A 75 14.36 7.12 5.28
N VAL A 76 15.51 7.78 5.35
CA VAL A 76 16.22 8.32 4.16
C VAL A 76 17.15 7.30 3.48
N ASP A 77 17.23 6.08 3.97
CA ASP A 77 18.13 5.05 3.45
C ASP A 77 17.73 4.66 2.03
N LEU A 78 18.61 4.94 1.05
CA LEU A 78 18.33 4.72 -0.37
C LEU A 78 17.96 3.27 -0.71
N PRO A 79 18.62 2.23 -0.17
CA PRO A 79 18.22 0.84 -0.43
C PRO A 79 16.82 0.52 0.07
N PHE A 80 16.40 1.12 1.19
CA PHE A 80 15.06 0.91 1.71
C PHE A 80 14.01 1.69 0.92
N ARG A 81 14.32 2.93 0.51
CA ARG A 81 13.46 3.68 -0.42
C ARG A 81 13.29 2.97 -1.76
N HIS A 82 14.36 2.39 -2.30
CA HIS A 82 14.32 1.59 -3.53
C HIS A 82 13.34 0.41 -3.42
N ALA A 83 13.28 -0.23 -2.25
CA ALA A 83 12.38 -1.35 -1.99
C ALA A 83 10.94 -0.89 -1.66
N ASN A 84 10.79 0.16 -0.85
CA ASN A 84 9.51 0.59 -0.32
C ASN A 84 8.70 1.43 -1.32
N GLU A 85 9.30 2.45 -1.93
CA GLU A 85 8.56 3.42 -2.75
C GLU A 85 7.77 2.75 -3.89
N PRO A 86 8.34 1.80 -4.65
CA PRO A 86 7.61 1.14 -5.73
C PRO A 86 6.50 0.20 -5.25
N ASP A 87 6.46 -0.18 -3.98
CA ASP A 87 5.46 -1.11 -3.46
C ASP A 87 4.05 -0.49 -3.30
N HIS A 88 3.94 0.84 -3.42
CA HIS A 88 2.71 1.63 -3.20
C HIS A 88 1.92 1.96 -4.47
N TYR A 89 2.46 1.68 -5.66
CA TYR A 89 1.80 2.04 -6.92
C TYR A 89 2.08 1.02 -8.01
N ILE A 90 1.39 1.18 -9.14
CA ILE A 90 1.74 0.59 -10.42
C ILE A 90 1.33 1.52 -11.56
N ASP A 91 2.27 1.96 -12.37
CA ASP A 91 2.01 2.80 -13.54
C ASP A 91 1.59 1.92 -14.73
N LEU A 92 0.34 1.45 -14.73
CA LEU A 92 -0.17 0.55 -15.77
C LEU A 92 0.00 1.11 -17.19
N ASP A 93 -0.16 2.44 -17.35
CA ASP A 93 0.01 3.15 -18.61
C ASP A 93 1.43 3.14 -19.17
N ASP A 94 2.42 2.76 -18.35
CA ASP A 94 3.82 2.64 -18.78
C ASP A 94 4.22 1.20 -19.13
N LEU A 95 3.46 0.17 -18.75
CA LEU A 95 3.74 -1.22 -19.16
C LEU A 95 3.95 -1.40 -20.68
N PRO A 96 3.16 -0.75 -21.57
CA PRO A 96 3.40 -0.83 -23.01
C PRO A 96 4.76 -0.29 -23.46
N LEU A 97 5.38 0.64 -22.73
CA LEU A 97 6.75 1.10 -23.03
C LEU A 97 7.76 -0.04 -22.97
N PHE A 98 7.52 -0.98 -22.05
CA PHE A 98 8.29 -2.21 -21.88
C PHE A 98 7.83 -3.34 -22.79
N GLY A 99 6.80 -3.13 -23.63
CA GLY A 99 6.18 -4.18 -24.45
C GLY A 99 5.50 -5.25 -23.59
N LEU A 100 4.97 -4.87 -22.44
CA LEU A 100 4.24 -5.74 -21.52
C LEU A 100 2.76 -5.37 -21.51
N ASP A 101 1.93 -6.39 -21.31
CA ASP A 101 0.50 -6.26 -21.08
C ASP A 101 0.18 -6.75 -19.66
N PRO A 102 -0.65 -6.02 -18.89
CA PRO A 102 -0.94 -6.35 -17.48
C PRO A 102 -1.51 -7.76 -17.28
N ASP A 103 -2.19 -8.34 -18.27
CA ASP A 103 -2.74 -9.70 -18.17
C ASP A 103 -1.69 -10.80 -18.43
N SER A 104 -0.49 -10.43 -18.88
CA SER A 104 0.58 -11.35 -19.30
C SER A 104 1.87 -11.28 -18.48
N VAL A 105 1.97 -10.35 -17.52
CA VAL A 105 3.16 -10.23 -16.65
C VAL A 105 3.27 -11.41 -15.69
N SER A 106 4.51 -11.74 -15.30
CA SER A 106 4.73 -12.83 -14.33
C SER A 106 4.18 -12.47 -12.95
N PRO A 107 3.48 -13.39 -12.25
CA PRO A 107 3.08 -13.19 -10.86
C PRO A 107 4.28 -13.17 -9.89
N PHE A 108 5.47 -13.55 -10.35
CA PHE A 108 6.68 -13.54 -9.53
C PHE A 108 7.42 -12.22 -9.71
N ARG A 109 7.54 -11.44 -8.63
CA ARG A 109 8.13 -10.09 -8.63
C ARG A 109 9.50 -10.02 -9.32
N TYR A 110 10.38 -11.00 -9.07
CA TYR A 110 11.72 -11.01 -9.67
C TYR A 110 11.73 -11.40 -11.15
N GLU A 111 10.81 -12.23 -11.60
CA GLU A 111 10.63 -12.49 -13.02
C GLU A 111 10.04 -11.28 -13.74
N PHE A 112 9.08 -10.60 -13.11
CA PHE A 112 8.57 -9.33 -13.63
C PHE A 112 9.67 -8.27 -13.72
N MET A 113 10.55 -8.18 -12.73
CA MET A 113 11.73 -7.33 -12.80
C MET A 113 12.64 -7.68 -13.99
N ALA A 114 12.87 -8.96 -14.25
CA ALA A 114 13.59 -9.39 -15.44
C ALA A 114 12.85 -8.97 -16.73
N GLN A 115 11.53 -9.08 -16.77
CA GLN A 115 10.71 -8.60 -17.89
C GLN A 115 10.87 -7.09 -18.12
N LEU A 116 10.92 -6.27 -17.07
CA LEU A 116 11.17 -4.82 -17.18
C LEU A 116 12.57 -4.53 -17.75
N VAL A 117 13.60 -5.22 -17.26
CA VAL A 117 14.97 -5.06 -17.78
C VAL A 117 15.04 -5.43 -19.26
N GLN A 118 14.48 -6.58 -19.65
CA GLN A 118 14.44 -7.00 -21.06
C GLN A 118 13.66 -6.02 -21.93
N GLY A 119 12.52 -5.52 -21.44
CA GLY A 119 11.71 -4.52 -22.12
C GLY A 119 12.49 -3.22 -22.38
N ARG A 120 13.26 -2.75 -21.39
CA ARG A 120 14.12 -1.56 -21.54
C ARG A 120 15.24 -1.76 -22.55
N LEU A 121 15.93 -2.89 -22.48
CA LEU A 121 17.03 -3.21 -23.40
C LEU A 121 16.54 -3.36 -24.85
N ALA A 122 15.36 -3.94 -25.06
CA ALA A 122 14.77 -4.13 -26.38
C ALA A 122 14.21 -2.84 -26.99
N ARG A 123 13.88 -1.83 -26.17
CA ARG A 123 13.19 -0.59 -26.58
C ARG A 123 13.80 0.67 -25.96
N PRO A 124 15.11 0.91 -26.08
CA PRO A 124 15.79 1.99 -25.36
C PRO A 124 15.24 3.39 -25.69
N THR A 125 14.67 3.58 -26.88
CA THR A 125 14.10 4.86 -27.35
C THR A 125 12.70 5.15 -26.82
N ASN A 126 12.04 4.20 -26.16
CA ASN A 126 10.68 4.39 -25.63
C ASN A 126 10.64 5.17 -24.32
N PHE A 127 11.78 5.33 -23.65
CA PHE A 127 11.83 5.87 -22.29
C PHE A 127 12.38 7.29 -22.30
N PRO A 128 11.74 8.22 -21.55
CA PRO A 128 12.32 9.54 -21.35
C PRO A 128 13.66 9.43 -20.61
N PRO A 129 14.59 10.37 -20.82
CA PRO A 129 15.84 10.41 -20.08
C PRO A 129 15.55 10.57 -18.58
N ILE A 130 16.22 9.74 -17.77
CA ILE A 130 16.11 9.80 -16.32
C ILE A 130 17.09 10.86 -15.80
N ASP A 131 16.56 11.85 -15.08
CA ASP A 131 17.35 12.87 -14.38
C ASP A 131 18.11 12.20 -13.20
N PRO A 132 19.45 12.07 -13.27
CA PRO A 132 20.21 11.38 -12.23
C PRO A 132 20.13 12.09 -10.88
N LEU A 133 19.87 13.41 -10.85
CA LEU A 133 19.71 14.17 -9.62
C LEU A 133 18.39 13.86 -8.89
N LYS A 134 17.41 13.28 -9.60
CA LYS A 134 16.09 12.90 -9.08
C LYS A 134 15.87 11.39 -9.05
N ASN A 135 16.94 10.62 -9.12
CA ASN A 135 16.90 9.16 -9.17
C ASN A 135 18.03 8.51 -8.34
N ALA A 136 18.33 9.08 -7.18
CA ALA A 136 19.35 8.52 -6.28
C ALA A 136 18.94 7.14 -5.73
N ASP A 137 17.65 6.88 -5.59
CA ASP A 137 17.07 5.62 -5.13
C ASP A 137 16.80 4.62 -6.27
N LYS A 138 17.08 4.96 -7.54
CA LYS A 138 16.92 4.07 -8.71
C LYS A 138 15.50 3.55 -8.91
N THR A 139 14.49 4.32 -8.52
CA THR A 139 13.08 3.96 -8.68
C THR A 139 12.50 4.39 -10.02
N ARG A 140 13.10 5.35 -10.73
CA ARG A 140 12.62 5.85 -12.03
C ARG A 140 12.75 4.84 -13.17
N GLU A 141 13.53 3.79 -12.96
CA GLU A 141 13.65 2.65 -13.85
C GLU A 141 12.46 1.68 -13.76
N LEU A 142 11.65 1.78 -12.70
CA LEU A 142 10.58 0.85 -12.36
C LEU A 142 9.21 1.39 -12.79
N VAL A 143 8.18 0.57 -12.61
CA VAL A 143 6.77 0.92 -12.84
C VAL A 143 5.88 0.65 -11.64
N GLY A 144 6.47 0.31 -10.49
CA GLY A 144 5.74 -0.09 -9.28
C GLY A 144 5.38 -1.58 -9.19
N PHE A 145 5.12 -2.05 -7.98
CA PHE A 145 4.91 -3.46 -7.62
C PHE A 145 3.63 -3.72 -6.82
N LEU A 146 2.72 -2.76 -6.73
CA LEU A 146 1.55 -2.83 -5.85
C LEU A 146 0.77 -4.17 -5.92
N PRO A 147 0.44 -4.76 -7.10
CA PRO A 147 -0.22 -6.07 -7.17
C PRO A 147 0.61 -7.22 -6.57
N TRP A 148 1.94 -7.19 -6.74
CA TRP A 148 2.86 -8.16 -6.16
C TRP A 148 2.95 -7.98 -4.64
N THR A 149 3.06 -6.74 -4.17
CA THR A 149 3.10 -6.39 -2.74
C THR A 149 1.88 -6.94 -2.01
N ILE A 150 0.68 -6.71 -2.55
CA ILE A 150 -0.58 -7.22 -1.98
C ILE A 150 -0.56 -8.76 -1.96
N THR A 151 -0.14 -9.39 -3.06
CA THR A 151 -0.03 -10.86 -3.18
C THR A 151 0.90 -11.45 -2.12
N GLU A 152 2.07 -10.84 -1.92
CA GLU A 152 3.07 -11.27 -0.95
C GLU A 152 2.61 -11.07 0.50
N TRP A 153 1.99 -9.93 0.83
CA TRP A 153 1.43 -9.68 2.15
C TRP A 153 0.21 -10.57 2.47
N HIS A 154 -0.61 -10.88 1.47
CA HIS A 154 -1.65 -11.89 1.59
C HIS A 154 -1.04 -13.27 1.92
N ALA A 155 0.06 -13.66 1.26
CA ALA A 155 0.75 -14.91 1.58
C ALA A 155 1.35 -14.91 3.00
N LYS A 156 1.94 -13.79 3.45
CA LYS A 156 2.42 -13.62 4.83
C LYS A 156 1.29 -13.75 5.84
N LEU A 157 0.12 -13.15 5.57
CA LEU A 157 -1.07 -13.27 6.42
C LEU A 157 -1.59 -14.71 6.48
N LYS A 158 -1.67 -15.41 5.34
CA LYS A 158 -2.01 -16.85 5.31
C LYS A 158 -1.04 -17.67 6.16
N SER A 159 0.27 -17.42 6.02
CA SER A 159 1.28 -18.09 6.85
C SER A 159 1.07 -17.81 8.34
N ALA A 160 0.76 -16.55 8.71
CA ALA A 160 0.47 -16.16 10.08
C ALA A 160 -0.71 -16.91 10.70
N PHE A 161 -1.82 -17.05 9.97
CA PHE A 161 -2.93 -17.90 10.40
C PHE A 161 -2.55 -19.38 10.44
N GLY A 162 -1.72 -19.85 9.50
CA GLY A 162 -1.26 -21.23 9.43
C GLY A 162 -0.49 -21.67 10.68
N TYR A 163 0.54 -20.93 11.08
CA TYR A 163 1.29 -21.28 12.29
C TYR A 163 0.52 -20.96 13.57
N LEU A 164 -0.37 -19.95 13.59
CA LEU A 164 -1.27 -19.72 14.73
C LEU A 164 -2.11 -20.97 14.99
N ARG A 165 -2.70 -21.54 13.93
CA ARG A 165 -3.48 -22.78 14.01
C ARG A 165 -2.62 -23.95 14.50
N ALA A 166 -1.40 -24.09 13.99
CA ALA A 166 -0.48 -25.14 14.43
C ALA A 166 -0.17 -25.04 15.94
N PHE A 167 0.09 -23.84 16.47
CA PHE A 167 0.29 -23.65 17.90
C PHE A 167 -0.97 -23.99 18.71
N GLN A 168 -2.16 -23.64 18.22
CA GLN A 168 -3.42 -23.94 18.90
C GLN A 168 -3.74 -25.45 18.92
N GLU A 169 -3.44 -26.17 17.84
CA GLU A 169 -3.82 -27.59 17.68
C GLU A 169 -2.74 -28.57 18.16
N HIS A 170 -1.48 -28.14 18.24
CA HIS A 170 -0.34 -29.04 18.50
C HIS A 170 0.52 -28.63 19.70
N GLY A 171 -0.08 -27.96 20.70
CA GLY A 171 0.54 -27.78 22.02
C GLY A 171 1.49 -26.58 22.13
N GLY A 172 1.28 -25.53 21.33
CA GLY A 172 1.96 -24.25 21.50
C GLY A 172 1.66 -23.63 22.86
N THR A 173 2.65 -22.93 23.40
CA THR A 173 2.51 -22.18 24.65
C THR A 173 1.57 -20.99 24.51
N ALA A 174 1.05 -20.48 25.63
CA ALA A 174 0.20 -19.29 25.63
C ALA A 174 0.90 -18.07 24.99
N ASP A 175 2.21 -17.92 25.22
CA ASP A 175 3.02 -16.84 24.65
C ASP A 175 3.20 -17.00 23.14
N GLU A 176 3.42 -18.21 22.64
CA GLU A 176 3.52 -18.46 21.19
C GLU A 176 2.21 -18.14 20.48
N ILE A 177 1.07 -18.53 21.06
CA ILE A 177 -0.26 -18.22 20.52
C ILE A 177 -0.49 -16.70 20.54
N ALA A 178 -0.16 -16.00 21.63
CA ALA A 178 -0.32 -14.55 21.74
C ALA A 178 0.56 -13.80 20.73
N ASN A 179 1.82 -14.20 20.58
CA ASN A 179 2.73 -13.63 19.59
C ASN A 179 2.25 -13.91 18.15
N ALA A 180 1.71 -15.10 17.89
CA ALA A 180 1.14 -15.44 16.59
C ALA A 180 -0.10 -14.59 16.25
N GLN A 181 -0.97 -14.34 17.23
CA GLN A 181 -2.10 -13.41 17.09
C GLN A 181 -1.63 -11.98 16.79
N ALA A 182 -0.58 -11.51 17.47
CA ALA A 182 0.00 -10.19 17.23
C ALA A 182 0.56 -10.07 15.80
N ASN A 183 1.19 -11.13 15.27
CA ASN A 183 1.68 -11.15 13.89
C ASN A 183 0.54 -11.18 12.86
N VAL A 184 -0.57 -11.88 13.14
CA VAL A 184 -1.78 -11.81 12.30
C VAL A 184 -2.30 -10.38 12.24
N VAL A 185 -2.48 -9.74 13.40
CA VAL A 185 -2.91 -8.34 13.50
C VAL A 185 -1.96 -7.40 12.74
N TYR A 186 -0.66 -7.65 12.84
CA TYR A 186 0.36 -6.90 12.11
C TYR A 186 0.20 -7.03 10.59
N ALA A 187 0.16 -8.27 10.10
CA ALA A 187 0.02 -8.56 8.68
C ALA A 187 -1.31 -8.05 8.11
N MET A 188 -2.41 -8.10 8.88
CA MET A 188 -3.71 -7.53 8.47
C MET A 188 -3.62 -6.02 8.25
N GLY A 189 -3.00 -5.27 9.16
CA GLY A 189 -2.89 -3.82 9.03
C GLY A 189 -1.94 -3.39 7.92
N VAL A 190 -0.81 -4.08 7.75
CA VAL A 190 0.11 -3.77 6.64
C VAL A 190 -0.51 -4.13 5.29
N LEU A 191 -1.20 -5.28 5.18
CA LEU A 191 -1.91 -5.64 3.95
C LEU A 191 -3.00 -4.62 3.61
N SER A 192 -3.75 -4.13 4.61
CA SER A 192 -4.85 -3.19 4.37
C SER A 192 -4.37 -1.85 3.80
N HIS A 193 -3.14 -1.42 4.12
CA HIS A 193 -2.51 -0.26 3.51
C HIS A 193 -2.42 -0.41 1.98
N PHE A 194 -1.78 -1.47 1.49
CA PHE A 194 -1.57 -1.66 0.05
C PHE A 194 -2.88 -1.95 -0.69
N VAL A 195 -3.85 -2.62 -0.06
CA VAL A 195 -5.20 -2.77 -0.64
C VAL A 195 -5.91 -1.42 -0.77
N ALA A 196 -5.68 -0.49 0.16
CA ALA A 196 -6.22 0.87 0.10
C ALA A 196 -5.50 1.72 -0.97
N ASP A 197 -4.17 1.62 -1.11
CA ASP A 197 -3.44 2.20 -2.25
C ASP A 197 -4.04 1.75 -3.58
N ALA A 198 -4.31 0.45 -3.72
CA ALA A 198 -4.89 -0.11 -4.94
C ALA A 198 -6.36 0.30 -5.18
N ALA A 199 -7.02 0.92 -4.21
CA ALA A 199 -8.34 1.52 -4.36
C ALA A 199 -8.28 2.98 -4.87
N GLN A 200 -7.10 3.60 -4.85
CA GLN A 200 -6.86 4.98 -5.25
C GLN A 200 -6.45 5.01 -6.74
N PRO A 201 -7.26 5.56 -7.66
CA PRO A 201 -6.95 5.62 -9.09
C PRO A 201 -5.57 6.20 -9.46
N LEU A 202 -5.08 7.21 -8.75
CA LEU A 202 -3.78 7.84 -8.97
C LEU A 202 -2.60 6.95 -8.54
N HIS A 203 -2.82 5.85 -7.81
CA HIS A 203 -1.77 4.86 -7.55
C HIS A 203 -1.65 3.82 -8.67
N THR A 204 -2.47 3.92 -9.73
CA THR A 204 -2.49 2.97 -10.85
C THR A 204 -2.05 3.59 -12.18
N THR A 205 -1.45 4.78 -12.17
CA THR A 205 -1.15 5.56 -13.38
C THR A 205 0.02 6.53 -13.18
N LYS A 206 0.79 6.74 -14.25
CA LYS A 206 1.82 7.80 -14.30
C LYS A 206 1.27 9.22 -14.20
N HIS A 207 -0.05 9.38 -14.40
CA HIS A 207 -0.73 10.67 -14.29
C HIS A 207 -1.04 11.04 -12.83
N TYR A 208 -0.39 10.45 -11.83
CA TYR A 208 -0.72 10.69 -10.42
C TYR A 208 -0.63 12.17 -10.02
N ASN A 209 0.46 12.86 -10.40
CA ASN A 209 0.72 14.27 -10.07
C ASN A 209 0.23 15.25 -11.15
N GLY A 210 -0.99 15.06 -11.64
CA GLY A 210 -1.52 15.84 -12.77
C GLY A 210 -1.23 15.17 -14.11
N TRP A 211 -2.01 15.52 -15.11
CA TRP A 211 -1.92 14.93 -16.44
C TRP A 211 -0.55 15.20 -17.09
N VAL A 212 0.03 14.18 -17.74
CA VAL A 212 1.35 14.23 -18.36
C VAL A 212 1.23 13.86 -19.84
N GLY A 213 1.95 14.56 -20.72
CA GLY A 213 1.91 14.31 -22.15
C GLY A 213 0.70 14.96 -22.85
N PRO A 214 0.26 14.43 -24.01
CA PRO A 214 -0.88 14.97 -24.74
C PRO A 214 -2.13 15.06 -23.87
N ASN A 215 -2.73 16.25 -23.80
CA ASN A 215 -3.87 16.55 -22.92
C ASN A 215 -5.03 17.17 -23.71
N PRO A 216 -5.63 16.47 -24.68
CA PRO A 216 -6.69 17.01 -25.53
C PRO A 216 -7.96 17.38 -24.74
N HIS A 217 -8.15 16.76 -23.58
CA HIS A 217 -9.29 17.03 -22.71
C HIS A 217 -9.04 18.15 -21.70
N GLY A 218 -7.85 18.76 -21.66
CA GLY A 218 -7.55 19.88 -20.77
C GLY A 218 -7.70 19.55 -19.29
N TYR A 219 -7.29 18.34 -18.88
CA TYR A 219 -7.25 17.91 -17.49
C TYR A 219 -6.17 18.67 -16.69
N THR A 220 -6.32 18.74 -15.36
CA THR A 220 -5.37 19.48 -14.51
C THR A 220 -3.95 18.92 -14.63
N THR A 221 -2.97 19.79 -14.73
CA THR A 221 -1.53 19.46 -14.67
C THR A 221 -0.93 19.85 -13.32
N ASN A 222 -1.78 20.09 -12.30
CA ASN A 222 -1.35 20.48 -10.98
C ASN A 222 -0.56 19.34 -10.31
N ARG A 223 0.71 19.59 -10.02
CA ARG A 223 1.63 18.63 -9.38
C ARG A 223 1.29 18.26 -7.94
N SER A 224 0.27 18.89 -7.35
CA SER A 224 -0.25 18.56 -6.03
C SER A 224 -1.57 17.78 -6.08
N PHE A 225 -2.05 17.38 -7.27
CA PHE A 225 -3.34 16.70 -7.41
C PHE A 225 -3.39 15.37 -6.65
N HIS A 226 -2.33 14.56 -6.71
CA HIS A 226 -2.23 13.30 -5.94
C HIS A 226 -2.45 13.54 -4.45
N ARG A 227 -1.61 14.39 -3.85
CA ARG A 227 -1.69 14.75 -2.43
C ARG A 227 -3.04 15.37 -2.04
N TRP A 228 -3.68 16.09 -2.95
CA TRP A 228 -5.03 16.62 -2.71
C TRP A 228 -6.04 15.49 -2.56
N ILE A 229 -5.99 14.46 -3.40
CA ILE A 229 -6.92 13.34 -3.34
C ILE A 229 -6.66 12.44 -2.13
N ASP A 230 -5.41 12.09 -1.83
CA ASP A 230 -5.11 11.16 -0.73
C ASP A 230 -5.45 11.75 0.65
N ALA A 231 -5.18 13.05 0.83
CA ALA A 231 -5.30 13.69 2.14
C ALA A 231 -6.21 14.92 2.14
N GLY A 232 -5.99 15.86 1.22
CA GLY A 232 -6.62 17.19 1.27
C GLY A 232 -8.15 17.15 1.17
N PHE A 233 -8.67 16.34 0.25
CA PHE A 233 -10.11 16.18 0.00
C PHE A 233 -10.81 15.49 1.17
N ILE A 234 -10.21 14.40 1.69
CA ILE A 234 -10.73 13.68 2.86
C ILE A 234 -10.81 14.62 4.07
N GLN A 235 -9.75 15.39 4.31
CA GLN A 235 -9.71 16.37 5.39
C GLN A 235 -10.79 17.44 5.21
N LYS A 236 -10.86 18.06 4.04
CA LYS A 236 -11.77 19.17 3.77
C LYS A 236 -13.24 18.75 3.86
N THR A 237 -13.57 17.54 3.43
CA THR A 237 -14.94 17.00 3.50
C THR A 237 -15.29 16.44 4.87
N GLY A 238 -14.29 16.20 5.74
CA GLY A 238 -14.50 15.51 7.02
C GLY A 238 -14.98 14.07 6.83
N MET A 239 -14.62 13.42 5.73
CA MET A 239 -15.04 12.05 5.43
C MET A 239 -14.61 11.09 6.53
N ARG A 240 -15.50 10.17 6.91
CA ARG A 240 -15.27 9.14 7.95
C ARG A 240 -15.80 7.79 7.48
N ALA A 241 -15.34 6.71 8.11
CA ALA A 241 -15.83 5.36 7.81
C ALA A 241 -17.31 5.17 8.19
N GLN A 242 -17.75 5.67 9.35
CA GLN A 242 -19.08 5.36 9.90
C GLN A 242 -20.24 5.63 8.91
N PRO A 243 -20.33 6.79 8.23
CA PRO A 243 -21.41 7.06 7.27
C PRO A 243 -21.38 6.16 6.02
N LEU A 244 -20.24 5.55 5.70
CA LEU A 244 -20.07 4.74 4.49
C LEU A 244 -20.42 3.26 4.69
N ARG A 245 -20.55 2.80 5.96
CA ARG A 245 -20.79 1.39 6.28
C ARG A 245 -22.06 0.82 5.65
N SER A 246 -23.13 1.62 5.54
CA SER A 246 -24.40 1.19 4.93
C SER A 246 -24.31 0.92 3.43
N ARG A 247 -23.23 1.37 2.77
CA ARG A 247 -22.97 1.15 1.34
C ARG A 247 -22.20 -0.13 1.09
N LEU A 248 -21.75 -0.82 2.14
CA LEU A 248 -20.94 -2.02 2.02
C LEU A 248 -21.81 -3.27 2.03
N ARG A 249 -21.27 -4.32 1.42
CA ARG A 249 -21.77 -5.70 1.58
C ARG A 249 -20.87 -6.46 2.56
N PRO A 250 -21.38 -7.49 3.24
CA PRO A 250 -20.52 -8.40 4.00
C PRO A 250 -19.39 -8.96 3.14
N ALA A 251 -18.20 -9.06 3.73
CA ALA A 251 -17.04 -9.66 3.09
C ALA A 251 -17.34 -11.13 2.78
N ARG A 252 -16.80 -11.60 1.67
CA ARG A 252 -16.93 -12.98 1.20
C ARG A 252 -15.55 -13.51 0.88
N VAL A 253 -15.40 -14.82 0.96
CA VAL A 253 -14.20 -15.50 0.45
C VAL A 253 -14.02 -15.11 -1.01
N LEU A 254 -12.82 -14.69 -1.37
CA LEU A 254 -12.50 -14.36 -2.75
C LEU A 254 -12.48 -15.66 -3.56
N ALA A 255 -13.45 -15.79 -4.46
CA ALA A 255 -13.57 -16.89 -5.41
C ALA A 255 -13.98 -16.32 -6.77
N ASP A 256 -13.30 -16.73 -7.83
CA ASP A 256 -13.61 -16.32 -9.19
C ASP A 256 -13.39 -17.50 -10.14
N PRO A 257 -14.39 -17.93 -10.91
CA PRO A 257 -14.24 -19.01 -11.89
C PRO A 257 -13.15 -18.76 -12.94
N ARG A 258 -12.80 -17.49 -13.21
CA ARG A 258 -11.70 -17.12 -14.10
C ARG A 258 -10.34 -17.55 -13.56
N TRP A 259 -10.22 -17.71 -12.23
CA TRP A 259 -8.98 -18.07 -11.53
C TRP A 259 -9.25 -19.17 -10.49
N PRO A 260 -9.34 -20.45 -10.90
CA PRO A 260 -9.65 -21.55 -9.99
C PRO A 260 -8.57 -21.80 -8.90
N GLY A 261 -7.41 -21.13 -8.98
CA GLY A 261 -6.27 -21.28 -8.07
C GLY A 261 -6.01 -20.10 -7.13
N LEU A 262 -6.99 -19.22 -6.83
CA LEU A 262 -6.76 -18.04 -5.98
C LEU A 262 -6.23 -18.37 -4.58
N SER A 263 -6.46 -19.59 -4.09
CA SER A 263 -5.91 -20.05 -2.81
C SER A 263 -4.37 -20.15 -2.85
N THR A 264 -3.78 -20.48 -3.99
CA THR A 264 -2.33 -20.62 -4.18
C THR A 264 -1.71 -19.41 -4.87
N ASN A 265 -2.44 -18.75 -5.77
CA ASN A 265 -2.00 -17.55 -6.48
C ASN A 265 -3.12 -16.52 -6.62
N ILE A 266 -3.12 -15.49 -5.76
CA ILE A 266 -4.11 -14.39 -5.79
C ILE A 266 -3.75 -13.30 -6.81
N PHE A 267 -2.54 -13.34 -7.39
CA PHE A 267 -2.01 -12.26 -8.24
C PHE A 267 -2.94 -11.85 -9.39
N PRO A 268 -3.54 -12.76 -10.17
CA PRO A 268 -4.44 -12.37 -11.27
C PRO A 268 -5.65 -11.55 -10.78
N ALA A 269 -6.19 -11.87 -9.60
CA ALA A 269 -7.27 -11.10 -9.01
C ALA A 269 -6.80 -9.72 -8.52
N MET A 270 -5.58 -9.62 -7.99
CA MET A 270 -5.02 -8.33 -7.56
C MET A 270 -4.69 -7.42 -8.75
N MET A 271 -4.15 -7.99 -9.82
CA MET A 271 -3.95 -7.27 -11.07
C MET A 271 -5.28 -6.80 -11.66
N ALA A 272 -6.30 -7.66 -11.71
CA ALA A 272 -7.63 -7.27 -12.18
C ALA A 272 -8.29 -6.18 -11.31
N TYR A 273 -8.08 -6.22 -9.98
CA TYR A 273 -8.55 -5.18 -9.07
C TYR A 273 -7.92 -3.82 -9.38
N VAL A 274 -6.59 -3.78 -9.56
CA VAL A 274 -5.88 -2.55 -9.96
C VAL A 274 -6.33 -2.06 -11.33
N GLN A 275 -6.49 -2.95 -12.32
CA GLN A 275 -7.00 -2.58 -13.65
C GLN A 275 -8.41 -1.97 -13.59
N GLU A 276 -9.28 -2.50 -12.72
CA GLU A 276 -10.62 -1.91 -12.51
C GLU A 276 -10.52 -0.53 -11.87
N THR A 277 -9.66 -0.35 -10.87
CA THR A 277 -9.39 0.97 -10.27
C THR A 277 -8.84 1.95 -11.30
N ALA A 278 -7.96 1.52 -12.21
CA ALA A 278 -7.38 2.37 -13.24
C ALA A 278 -8.42 2.96 -14.21
N ARG A 279 -9.55 2.28 -14.42
CA ARG A 279 -10.68 2.81 -15.21
C ARG A 279 -11.31 4.06 -14.58
N LEU A 280 -11.04 4.32 -13.30
CA LEU A 280 -11.53 5.49 -12.56
C LEU A 280 -10.59 6.70 -12.64
N VAL A 281 -9.40 6.58 -13.24
CA VAL A 281 -8.45 7.70 -13.41
C VAL A 281 -9.10 8.84 -14.19
N GLU A 282 -9.60 8.57 -15.39
CA GLU A 282 -10.20 9.61 -16.22
C GLU A 282 -11.50 10.18 -15.60
N PRO A 283 -12.42 9.37 -15.04
CA PRO A 283 -13.54 9.88 -14.24
C PRO A 283 -13.12 10.82 -13.09
N LEU A 284 -12.06 10.50 -12.35
CA LEU A 284 -11.52 11.36 -11.28
C LEU A 284 -11.06 12.72 -11.84
N TYR A 285 -10.34 12.69 -12.96
CA TYR A 285 -9.93 13.91 -13.67
C TYR A 285 -11.11 14.75 -14.19
N ARG A 286 -12.18 14.10 -14.65
CA ARG A 286 -13.43 14.79 -15.05
C ARG A 286 -14.10 15.45 -13.86
N LEU A 287 -14.11 14.82 -12.68
CA LEU A 287 -14.63 15.42 -11.45
C LEU A 287 -13.83 16.67 -11.06
N GLU A 288 -12.50 16.62 -11.12
CA GLU A 288 -11.64 17.78 -10.85
C GLU A 288 -11.85 18.89 -11.88
N LYS A 289 -11.89 18.57 -13.18
CA LYS A 289 -12.16 19.56 -14.23
C LYS A 289 -13.52 20.23 -14.05
N ALA A 290 -14.52 19.48 -13.59
CA ALA A 290 -15.85 19.99 -13.24
C ALA A 290 -15.91 20.69 -11.87
N ARG A 291 -14.76 20.86 -11.18
CA ARG A 291 -14.63 21.49 -9.86
C ARG A 291 -15.47 20.80 -8.78
N ARG A 292 -15.70 19.48 -8.91
CA ARG A 292 -16.44 18.67 -7.93
C ARG A 292 -15.55 18.10 -6.83
N LEU A 293 -14.23 18.14 -7.02
CA LEU A 293 -13.24 17.76 -6.00
C LEU A 293 -12.61 19.00 -5.35
N SER A 294 -12.81 20.18 -5.93
CA SER A 294 -12.35 21.45 -5.40
C SER A 294 -13.51 22.08 -4.63
N SER A 295 -13.48 22.05 -3.31
CA SER A 295 -14.42 22.81 -2.50
C SER A 295 -14.05 24.31 -2.60
N TYR A 296 -14.68 25.03 -3.52
CA TYR A 296 -14.59 26.49 -3.52
C TYR A 296 -15.36 27.02 -2.32
N GLU A 297 -14.62 27.43 -1.29
CA GLU A 297 -14.77 28.69 -0.56
C GLU A 297 -13.37 29.24 -0.29
#